data_AF-B8JD98-F1
#
_entry.id   AF-B8JD98-F1
#
_cell.length_a   1.000
_cell.length_b   1.000
_cell.length_c   1.000
_cell.angle_alpha   90.00
_cell.angle_beta   90.00
_cell.angle_gamma   90.00
#
_symmetry.space_group_name_H-M   'P 1'
#
loop_
_entity.id
_entity.type
_entity.pdbx_description
1 polymer ?
#
loop_
_entity_poly.entity_id
_entity_poly.type
_entity_poly.pdbx_seq_one_letter_code
_entity_poly.pdbx_strand_id
1 'polypeptide(L)'
;MRVTDRMTFDRAALEGGQARARLDRAVAQAASGVRVVHPGDDPGAAARIAAERVKVQRMDAIATATARASDELAAVDAALGEVANGLARAQELATMFASAPYDAAQRAAGAREVRGILASAVASLGVKVGNRYLLGGFRDGAPPFDAGGAYQGDGGVREVEIAPGVRQPAGVRADVAIAGAGGGVDVLATLGALAAALEANDPEAVRATLSPLARGTDQLASGRGAAGAAMATLDAATRAGEAARDAARIAIGKLADADPIAAASELALAQRALDAALTATAKGFQLTLLDRLR
;
A
#
# COMPACT_ATOMS: atom_id res chain seq x y z
N MET A 1 29.48 25.07 -60.61
CA MET A 1 29.99 24.03 -59.69
C MET A 1 29.75 22.67 -60.35
N ARG A 2 30.79 21.84 -60.52
CA ARG A 2 30.66 20.47 -61.06
C ARG A 2 30.24 19.54 -59.92
N VAL A 3 29.05 18.95 -60.01
CA VAL A 3 28.68 17.80 -59.16
C VAL A 3 29.48 16.61 -59.70
N THR A 4 30.33 16.00 -58.87
CA THR A 4 31.11 14.81 -59.27
C THR A 4 30.27 13.54 -59.14
N ASP A 5 30.57 12.50 -59.93
CA ASP A 5 29.92 11.17 -59.82
C ASP A 5 29.99 10.59 -58.41
N ARG A 6 31.04 10.95 -57.66
CA ARG A 6 31.18 10.60 -56.25
C ARG A 6 30.13 11.30 -55.37
N MET A 7 29.86 12.58 -55.61
CA MET A 7 28.83 13.33 -54.86
C MET A 7 27.41 12.84 -55.17
N THR A 8 27.12 12.42 -56.41
CA THR A 8 25.81 11.82 -56.74
C THR A 8 25.65 10.44 -56.12
N PHE A 9 26.71 9.61 -56.13
CA PHE A 9 26.71 8.31 -55.46
C PHE A 9 26.56 8.44 -53.94
N ASP A 10 27.37 9.29 -53.30
CA ASP A 10 27.32 9.51 -51.84
C ASP A 10 25.95 10.05 -51.42
N ARG A 11 25.36 10.95 -52.22
CA ARG A 11 24.00 11.46 -51.98
C ARG A 11 22.94 10.38 -52.12
N ALA A 12 23.01 9.54 -53.15
CA ALA A 12 22.06 8.44 -53.34
C ALA A 12 22.18 7.38 -52.22
N ALA A 13 23.40 7.09 -51.77
CA ALA A 13 23.64 6.21 -50.63
C ALA A 13 23.07 6.79 -49.32
N LEU A 14 23.23 8.10 -49.09
CA LEU A 14 22.63 8.80 -47.95
C LEU A 14 21.10 8.80 -48.02
N GLU A 15 20.50 9.12 -49.17
CA GLU A 15 19.05 9.14 -49.37
C GLU A 15 18.44 7.73 -49.23
N GLY A 16 19.08 6.70 -49.80
CA GLY A 16 18.69 5.31 -49.64
C GLY A 16 18.80 4.81 -48.20
N GLY A 17 19.88 5.18 -47.50
CA GLY A 17 20.05 4.89 -46.06
C GLY A 17 18.97 5.55 -45.20
N GLN A 18 18.61 6.81 -45.48
CA GLN A 18 17.53 7.51 -44.79
C GLN A 18 16.16 6.88 -45.06
N ALA A 19 15.87 6.50 -46.31
CA ALA A 19 14.63 5.83 -46.68
C ALA A 19 14.51 4.46 -45.98
N ARG A 20 15.61 3.70 -45.92
CA ARG A 20 15.64 2.43 -45.21
C ARG A 20 15.40 2.61 -43.70
N ALA A 21 16.07 3.58 -43.08
CA ALA A 21 15.87 3.88 -41.65
C ALA A 21 14.42 4.34 -41.33
N ARG A 22 13.74 5.02 -42.27
CA ARG A 22 12.31 5.35 -42.13
C ARG A 22 11.44 4.09 -42.21
N LEU A 23 11.71 3.20 -43.17
CA LEU A 23 10.99 1.93 -43.30
C LEU A 23 11.14 1.07 -42.03
N ASP A 24 12.37 0.90 -41.53
CA ASP A 24 12.61 0.07 -40.35
C ASP A 24 11.87 0.61 -39.12
N ARG A 25 11.79 1.94 -38.96
CA ARG A 25 10.98 2.58 -37.91
C ARG A 25 9.47 2.34 -38.09
N ALA A 26 8.95 2.51 -39.30
CA ALA A 26 7.52 2.29 -39.57
C ALA A 26 7.14 0.81 -39.36
N VAL A 27 8.01 -0.13 -39.74
CA VAL A 27 7.84 -1.56 -39.44
C VAL A 27 7.82 -1.78 -37.92
N ALA A 28 8.77 -1.20 -37.18
CA ALA A 28 8.82 -1.35 -35.74
C ALA A 28 7.57 -0.78 -35.04
N GLN A 29 7.08 0.40 -35.44
CA GLN A 29 5.86 1.00 -34.89
C GLN A 29 4.61 0.19 -35.24
N ALA A 30 4.48 -0.27 -36.48
CA ALA A 30 3.35 -1.10 -36.91
C ALA A 30 3.33 -2.48 -36.21
N ALA A 31 4.50 -3.07 -35.97
CA ALA A 31 4.62 -4.36 -35.30
C ALA A 31 4.47 -4.26 -33.77
N SER A 32 5.01 -3.21 -33.14
CA SER A 32 4.95 -3.03 -31.69
C SER A 32 3.69 -2.32 -31.19
N GLY A 33 3.00 -1.57 -32.05
CA GLY A 33 1.88 -0.71 -31.67
C GLY A 33 2.30 0.53 -30.86
N VAL A 34 3.60 0.81 -30.74
CA VAL A 34 4.14 1.92 -29.94
C VAL A 34 4.83 2.92 -30.86
N ARG A 35 4.39 4.18 -30.82
CA ARG A 35 4.97 5.29 -31.57
C ARG A 35 6.29 5.78 -30.96
N VAL A 36 6.36 5.86 -29.63
CA VAL A 36 7.52 6.41 -28.90
C VAL A 36 8.28 5.29 -28.18
N VAL A 37 9.36 4.82 -28.80
CA VAL A 37 10.21 3.76 -28.23
C VAL A 37 11.47 4.35 -27.60
N HIS A 38 12.07 5.33 -28.27
CA HIS A 38 13.28 6.02 -27.83
C HIS A 38 12.99 7.51 -27.59
N PRO A 39 13.74 8.18 -26.69
CA PRO A 39 13.60 9.62 -26.47
C PRO A 39 13.82 10.47 -27.73
N GLY A 40 14.60 9.97 -28.69
CA GLY A 40 14.83 10.63 -29.97
C GLY A 40 13.64 10.60 -30.93
N ASP A 41 12.67 9.71 -30.74
CA ASP A 41 11.48 9.61 -31.60
C ASP A 41 10.55 10.81 -31.39
N ASP A 42 10.37 11.22 -30.14
CA ASP A 42 9.60 12.40 -29.72
C ASP A 42 10.06 12.84 -28.32
N PRO A 43 11.03 13.78 -28.21
CA PRO A 43 11.58 14.19 -26.92
C PRO A 43 10.53 14.80 -25.98
N GLY A 44 9.52 15.47 -26.53
CA GLY A 44 8.45 16.09 -25.75
C GLY A 44 7.51 15.04 -25.14
N ALA A 45 7.06 14.08 -25.95
CA ALA A 45 6.27 12.96 -25.46
C ALA A 45 7.08 12.08 -24.50
N ALA A 46 8.35 11.79 -24.80
CA ALA A 46 9.22 10.99 -23.95
C ALA A 46 9.40 11.62 -22.56
N ALA A 47 9.60 12.94 -22.47
CA ALA A 47 9.69 13.64 -21.18
C ALA A 47 8.38 13.54 -20.37
N ARG A 48 7.22 13.67 -21.02
CA ARG A 48 5.92 13.52 -20.37
C ARG A 48 5.65 12.09 -19.91
N ILE A 49 5.95 11.09 -20.75
CA ILE A 49 5.86 9.67 -20.40
C ILE A 49 6.74 9.37 -19.17
N ALA A 50 7.97 9.89 -19.13
CA ALA A 50 8.85 9.71 -17.97
C ALA A 50 8.24 10.29 -16.69
N ALA A 51 7.67 11.51 -16.75
CA ALA A 51 7.00 12.13 -15.60
C ALA A 51 5.79 11.31 -15.12
N GLU A 52 4.95 10.81 -16.04
CA GLU A 52 3.81 9.96 -15.68
C GLU A 52 4.26 8.61 -15.11
N ARG A 53 5.35 8.01 -15.61
CA ARG A 53 5.93 6.78 -15.03
C ARG A 53 6.39 6.97 -13.59
N VAL A 54 7.01 8.11 -13.27
CA VAL A 54 7.39 8.44 -11.89
C VAL A 54 6.16 8.54 -11.00
N LYS A 55 5.06 9.14 -11.49
CA LYS A 55 3.79 9.19 -10.74
C LYS A 55 3.23 7.78 -10.49
N VAL A 56 3.20 6.91 -11.52
CA VAL A 56 2.75 5.52 -11.38
C VAL A 56 3.55 4.79 -10.30
N GLN A 57 4.89 4.88 -10.37
CA GLN A 57 5.77 4.26 -9.37
C GLN A 57 5.52 4.79 -7.95
N ARG A 58 5.28 6.10 -7.80
CA ARG A 58 4.94 6.69 -6.50
C ARG A 58 3.60 6.18 -5.96
N MET A 59 2.60 6.06 -6.82
CA MET A 59 1.29 5.52 -6.45
C MET A 59 1.35 4.04 -6.09
N ASP A 60 2.14 3.24 -6.83
CA ASP A 60 2.36 1.81 -6.52
C ASP A 60 3.02 1.64 -5.13
N ALA A 61 4.02 2.47 -4.81
CA ALA A 61 4.67 2.46 -3.51
C ALA A 61 3.71 2.82 -2.35
N ILE A 62 2.88 3.85 -2.56
CA ILE A 62 1.85 4.26 -1.61
C ILE A 62 0.82 3.15 -1.42
N ALA A 63 0.28 2.58 -2.50
CA ALA A 63 -0.70 1.49 -2.42
C ALA A 63 -0.17 0.26 -1.66
N THR A 64 1.11 -0.08 -1.86
CA THR A 64 1.76 -1.17 -1.11
C THR A 64 1.90 -0.84 0.37
N ALA A 65 2.21 0.43 0.70
CA ALA A 65 2.33 0.87 2.08
C ALA A 65 0.97 0.92 2.80
N THR A 66 -0.08 1.44 2.15
CA THR A 66 -1.44 1.51 2.70
C THR A 66 -2.06 0.13 2.88
N ALA A 67 -1.83 -0.81 1.95
CA ALA A 67 -2.28 -2.19 2.08
C ALA A 67 -1.68 -2.86 3.33
N ARG A 68 -0.36 -2.77 3.53
CA ARG A 68 0.30 -3.28 4.74
C ARG A 68 -0.22 -2.64 6.02
N ALA A 69 -0.45 -1.33 5.99
CA ALA A 69 -1.01 -0.61 7.13
C ALA A 69 -2.44 -1.05 7.45
N SER A 70 -3.26 -1.35 6.43
CA SER A 70 -4.60 -1.90 6.60
C SER A 70 -4.56 -3.31 7.21
N ASP A 71 -3.65 -4.18 6.74
CA ASP A 71 -3.45 -5.52 7.31
C ASP A 71 -2.98 -5.46 8.78
N GLU A 72 -2.06 -4.56 9.10
CA GLU A 72 -1.60 -4.33 10.48
C GLU A 72 -2.76 -3.85 11.38
N LEU A 73 -3.58 -2.91 10.90
CA LEU A 73 -4.76 -2.43 11.64
C LEU A 73 -5.82 -3.52 11.83
N ALA A 74 -6.04 -4.38 10.82
CA ALA A 74 -6.96 -5.51 10.92
C ALA A 74 -6.49 -6.54 11.97
N ALA A 75 -5.18 -6.82 12.01
CA ALA A 75 -4.60 -7.69 13.04
C ALA A 75 -4.75 -7.09 14.45
N VAL A 76 -4.62 -5.77 14.58
CA VAL A 76 -4.88 -5.06 15.84
C VAL A 76 -6.36 -5.14 16.22
N ASP A 77 -7.30 -4.86 15.31
CA ASP A 77 -8.74 -4.93 15.62
C ASP A 77 -9.14 -6.34 16.07
N ALA A 78 -8.62 -7.38 15.42
CA ALA A 78 -8.84 -8.76 15.83
C ALA A 78 -8.32 -9.04 17.24
N ALA A 79 -7.10 -8.61 17.57
CA ALA A 79 -6.53 -8.74 18.91
C ALA A 79 -7.37 -8.00 19.97
N LEU A 80 -7.82 -6.78 19.68
CA LEU A 80 -8.71 -6.02 20.56
C LEU A 80 -10.09 -6.68 20.68
N GLY A 81 -10.59 -7.32 19.63
CA GLY A 81 -11.82 -8.12 19.66
C GLY A 81 -11.74 -9.29 20.63
N GLU A 82 -10.63 -10.02 20.64
CA GLU A 82 -10.41 -11.12 21.59
C GLU A 82 -10.38 -10.63 23.05
N VAL A 83 -9.74 -9.49 23.31
CA VAL A 83 -9.76 -8.86 24.64
C VAL A 83 -11.18 -8.46 25.04
N ALA A 84 -11.98 -7.94 24.11
CA ALA A 84 -13.36 -7.53 24.37
C ALA A 84 -14.24 -8.74 24.76
N ASN A 85 -14.08 -9.87 24.07
CA ASN A 85 -14.76 -11.12 24.41
C ASN A 85 -14.36 -11.61 25.81
N GLY A 86 -13.07 -11.54 26.14
CA GLY A 86 -12.56 -11.85 27.47
C GLY A 86 -13.15 -10.95 28.56
N LEU A 87 -13.25 -9.65 28.31
CA LEU A 87 -13.87 -8.70 29.25
C LEU A 87 -15.36 -8.97 29.46
N ALA A 88 -16.10 -9.27 28.40
CA ALA A 88 -17.51 -9.63 28.53
C ALA A 88 -17.66 -10.86 29.44
N ARG A 89 -16.83 -11.89 29.25
CA ARG A 89 -16.81 -13.06 30.13
C ARG A 89 -16.42 -12.71 31.57
N ALA A 90 -15.44 -11.84 31.77
CA ALA A 90 -15.05 -11.38 33.10
C ALA A 90 -16.18 -10.61 33.81
N GLN A 91 -16.96 -9.82 33.07
CA GLN A 91 -18.15 -9.12 33.59
C GLN A 91 -19.26 -10.09 34.02
N GLU A 92 -19.48 -11.16 33.25
CA GLU A 92 -20.41 -12.23 33.65
C GLU A 92 -19.97 -12.87 34.98
N LEU A 93 -18.69 -13.25 35.09
CA LEU A 93 -18.13 -13.84 36.30
C LEU A 93 -18.22 -12.88 37.49
N ALA A 94 -17.88 -11.60 37.28
CA ALA A 94 -17.98 -10.57 38.30
C ALA A 94 -19.43 -10.39 38.78
N THR A 95 -20.40 -10.36 37.86
CA THR A 95 -21.83 -10.22 38.19
C THR A 95 -22.35 -11.43 38.96
N MET A 96 -21.96 -12.63 38.53
CA MET A 96 -22.33 -13.89 39.19
C MET A 96 -21.78 -13.94 40.62
N PHE A 97 -20.47 -13.74 40.78
CA PHE A 97 -19.81 -13.83 42.07
C PHE A 97 -19.97 -12.57 42.94
N ALA A 98 -20.48 -11.45 42.44
CA ALA A 98 -20.80 -10.28 43.26
C ALA A 98 -21.85 -10.56 44.36
N SER A 99 -22.61 -11.64 44.23
CA SER A 99 -23.64 -12.07 45.17
C SER A 99 -23.08 -12.93 46.31
N ALA A 100 -23.72 -12.90 47.49
CA ALA A 100 -23.28 -13.61 48.70
C ALA A 100 -23.41 -15.16 48.73
N PRO A 101 -24.28 -15.84 47.97
CA PRO A 101 -24.51 -17.28 48.17
C PRO A 101 -23.40 -18.20 47.62
N TYR A 102 -22.37 -17.66 46.95
CA TYR A 102 -21.23 -18.43 46.46
C TYR A 102 -20.14 -18.59 47.52
N ASP A 103 -19.66 -19.82 47.69
CA ASP A 103 -18.58 -20.14 48.63
C ASP A 103 -17.17 -19.81 48.09
N ALA A 104 -16.17 -19.91 48.96
CA ALA A 104 -14.79 -19.59 48.61
C ALA A 104 -14.20 -20.52 47.54
N ALA A 105 -14.61 -21.79 47.49
CA ALA A 105 -14.11 -22.75 46.50
C ALA A 105 -14.64 -22.42 45.09
N GLN A 106 -15.91 -22.03 44.99
CA GLN A 106 -16.55 -21.58 43.76
C GLN A 106 -15.90 -20.29 43.24
N ARG A 107 -15.64 -19.31 44.11
CA ARG A 107 -14.95 -18.08 43.71
C ARG A 107 -13.50 -18.32 43.30
N ALA A 108 -12.78 -19.20 43.99
CA ALA A 108 -11.43 -19.57 43.60
C ALA A 108 -11.39 -20.24 42.21
N ALA A 109 -12.44 -20.99 41.83
CA ALA A 109 -12.58 -21.49 40.46
C ALA A 109 -12.80 -20.36 39.45
N GLY A 110 -13.66 -19.39 39.76
CA GLY A 110 -13.85 -18.18 38.96
C GLY A 110 -12.56 -17.36 38.80
N ALA A 111 -11.76 -17.23 39.86
CA ALA A 111 -10.48 -16.53 39.81
C ALA A 111 -9.49 -17.18 38.83
N ARG A 112 -9.45 -18.52 38.78
CA ARG A 112 -8.63 -19.25 37.79
C ARG A 112 -9.08 -18.97 36.36
N GLU A 113 -10.38 -18.88 36.13
CA GLU A 113 -10.92 -18.52 34.83
C GLU A 113 -10.55 -17.08 34.44
N VAL A 114 -10.70 -16.11 35.35
CA VAL A 114 -10.30 -14.71 35.12
C VAL A 114 -8.80 -14.58 34.85
N ARG A 115 -7.95 -15.36 35.54
CA ARG A 115 -6.51 -15.41 35.22
C ARG A 115 -6.24 -15.96 33.82
N GLY A 116 -6.97 -16.98 33.39
CA GLY A 116 -6.89 -17.48 32.02
C GLY A 116 -7.28 -16.43 30.99
N ILE A 117 -8.33 -15.67 31.26
CA ILE A 117 -8.76 -14.52 30.45
C ILE A 117 -7.65 -13.47 30.37
N LEU A 118 -7.07 -13.08 31.50
CA LEU A 118 -5.95 -12.12 31.54
C LEU A 118 -4.75 -12.60 30.73
N ALA A 119 -4.34 -13.86 30.90
CA ALA A 119 -3.22 -14.43 30.15
C ALA A 119 -3.49 -14.46 28.64
N SER A 120 -4.71 -14.82 28.24
CA SER A 120 -5.16 -14.78 26.84
C SER A 120 -5.14 -13.35 26.29
N ALA A 121 -5.65 -12.38 27.05
CA ALA A 121 -5.64 -10.97 26.67
C ALA A 121 -4.23 -10.42 26.46
N VAL A 122 -3.30 -10.70 27.38
CA VAL A 122 -1.88 -10.31 27.24
C VAL A 122 -1.26 -10.95 25.99
N ALA A 123 -1.55 -12.23 25.74
CA ALA A 123 -1.05 -12.92 24.55
C ALA A 123 -1.60 -12.30 23.24
N SER A 124 -2.90 -12.01 23.18
CA SER A 124 -3.55 -11.36 22.03
C SER A 124 -2.98 -9.97 21.76
N LEU A 125 -2.75 -9.17 22.82
CA LEU A 125 -2.14 -7.85 22.71
C LEU A 125 -0.65 -7.89 22.31
N GLY A 126 -0.03 -9.07 22.37
CA GLY A 126 1.30 -9.35 21.83
C GLY A 126 1.35 -9.53 20.30
N VAL A 127 0.31 -9.10 19.56
CA VAL A 127 0.25 -9.21 18.10
C VAL A 127 1.43 -8.53 17.42
N LYS A 128 2.02 -9.23 16.44
CA LYS A 128 3.18 -8.78 15.67
C LYS A 128 3.03 -9.06 14.18
N VAL A 129 3.61 -8.19 13.36
CA VAL A 129 3.78 -8.40 11.91
C VAL A 129 5.27 -8.30 11.60
N GLY A 130 5.84 -9.36 11.03
CA GLY A 130 7.29 -9.50 10.94
C GLY A 130 7.94 -9.50 12.33
N ASN A 131 8.87 -8.58 12.56
CA ASN A 131 9.63 -8.46 13.82
C ASN A 131 9.09 -7.35 14.74
N ARG A 132 7.92 -6.76 14.44
CA ARG A 132 7.43 -5.56 15.13
C ARG A 132 6.11 -5.82 15.84
N TYR A 133 6.02 -5.42 17.10
CA TYR A 133 4.79 -5.43 17.88
C TYR A 133 3.91 -4.22 17.53
N LEU A 134 2.64 -4.46 17.23
CA LEU A 134 1.76 -3.42 16.65
C LEU A 134 1.18 -2.46 17.69
N LEU A 135 1.10 -2.89 18.95
CA LEU A 135 0.51 -2.15 20.05
C LEU A 135 1.55 -1.46 20.96
N GLY A 136 2.84 -1.49 20.58
CA GLY A 136 3.93 -0.89 21.36
C GLY A 136 4.22 0.59 21.06
N GLY A 137 3.48 1.21 20.14
CA GLY A 137 3.78 2.56 19.65
C GLY A 137 5.06 2.58 18.83
N PHE A 138 6.02 3.46 19.17
CA PHE A 138 7.36 3.44 18.57
C PHE A 138 8.30 2.45 19.23
N ARG A 139 7.94 1.91 20.41
CA ARG A 139 8.66 0.80 21.08
C ARG A 139 8.15 -0.55 20.60
N ASP A 140 8.40 -0.87 19.35
CA ASP A 140 7.89 -2.08 18.69
C ASP A 140 8.85 -3.28 18.70
N GLY A 141 10.03 -3.15 19.32
CA GLY A 141 11.05 -4.20 19.42
C GLY A 141 10.86 -5.20 20.58
N ALA A 142 9.88 -4.97 21.46
CA ALA A 142 9.58 -5.80 22.62
C ALA A 142 8.06 -5.93 22.82
N PRO A 143 7.59 -6.96 23.55
CA PRO A 143 6.17 -7.10 23.87
C PRO A 143 5.61 -5.83 24.52
N PRO A 144 4.44 -5.34 24.09
CA PRO A 144 3.85 -4.10 24.59
C PRO A 144 3.29 -4.23 26.01
N PHE A 145 3.01 -5.45 26.46
CA PHE A 145 2.55 -5.75 27.81
C PHE A 145 3.45 -6.83 28.42
N ASP A 146 3.77 -6.70 29.70
CA ASP A 146 4.41 -7.78 30.45
C ASP A 146 3.39 -8.83 30.92
N ALA A 147 3.88 -9.88 31.60
CA ALA A 147 3.02 -10.95 32.10
C ALA A 147 2.01 -10.48 33.17
N GLY A 148 2.27 -9.35 33.84
CA GLY A 148 1.36 -8.71 34.79
C GLY A 148 0.34 -7.78 34.14
N GLY A 149 0.45 -7.56 32.82
CA GLY A 149 -0.41 -6.64 32.07
C GLY A 149 0.03 -5.18 32.13
N ALA A 150 1.22 -4.87 32.66
CA ALA A 150 1.70 -3.50 32.65
C ALA A 150 2.17 -3.11 31.24
N TYR A 151 1.79 -1.92 30.79
CA TYR A 151 2.15 -1.42 29.47
C TYR A 151 3.61 -0.94 29.42
N GLN A 152 4.35 -1.44 28.44
CA GLN A 152 5.79 -1.17 28.25
C GLN A 152 6.08 -0.32 27.00
N GLY A 153 5.05 -0.05 26.18
CA GLY A 153 5.15 0.76 24.97
C GLY A 153 5.16 2.27 25.23
N ASP A 154 4.90 3.04 24.18
CA ASP A 154 4.71 4.49 24.25
C ASP A 154 3.44 4.95 23.52
N GLY A 155 3.08 6.22 23.67
CA GLY A 155 1.90 6.81 23.01
C GLY A 155 2.10 7.19 21.53
N GLY A 156 3.19 6.73 20.90
CA GLY A 156 3.51 7.01 19.52
C GLY A 156 2.54 6.33 18.57
N VAL A 157 2.13 7.05 17.52
CA VAL A 157 1.28 6.48 16.45
C VAL A 157 2.06 6.54 15.16
N ARG A 158 2.18 5.40 14.50
CA ARG A 158 2.81 5.32 13.19
C ARG A 158 1.92 5.95 12.15
N GLU A 159 2.55 6.60 11.19
CA GLU A 159 1.86 7.18 10.04
C GLU A 159 2.25 6.45 8.77
N VAL A 160 1.28 6.35 7.87
CA VAL A 160 1.49 5.88 6.50
C VAL A 160 1.17 6.99 5.53
N GLU A 161 1.94 7.09 4.46
CA GLU A 161 1.64 8.01 3.38
C GLU A 161 0.50 7.45 2.53
N ILE A 162 -0.56 8.24 2.35
CA ILE A 162 -1.79 7.85 1.65
C ILE A 162 -1.95 8.54 0.29
N ALA A 163 -1.23 9.65 0.10
CA ALA A 163 -1.08 10.38 -1.17
C ALA A 163 0.24 11.16 -1.11
N PRO A 164 0.78 11.68 -2.23
CA PRO A 164 2.07 12.36 -2.23
C PRO A 164 2.12 13.51 -1.23
N GLY A 165 2.91 13.35 -0.17
CA GLY A 165 3.05 14.34 0.90
C GLY A 165 1.92 14.36 1.94
N VAL A 166 0.93 13.47 1.83
CA VAL A 166 -0.18 13.35 2.79
C VAL A 166 0.00 12.09 3.63
N ARG A 167 0.10 12.26 4.94
CA ARG A 167 0.27 11.18 5.90
C ARG A 167 -0.94 11.05 6.81
N GLN A 168 -1.25 9.81 7.16
CA GLN A 168 -2.36 9.47 8.05
C GLN A 168 -1.89 8.51 9.14
N PRO A 169 -2.36 8.67 10.39
CA PRO A 169 -2.18 7.68 11.44
C PRO A 169 -2.67 6.29 11.02
N ALA A 170 -1.82 5.28 11.22
CA ALA A 170 -2.02 3.87 10.90
C ALA A 170 -1.60 3.01 12.09
N GLY A 171 -2.20 3.28 13.25
CA GLY A 171 -1.97 2.53 14.48
C GLY A 171 -2.97 2.89 15.56
N VAL A 172 -3.08 2.03 16.57
CA VAL A 172 -3.95 2.23 17.73
C VAL A 172 -3.09 2.50 18.96
N ARG A 173 -3.49 3.52 19.73
CA ARG A 173 -2.88 3.87 21.00
C ARG A 173 -3.29 2.91 22.10
N ALA A 174 -2.48 1.86 22.32
CA ALA A 174 -2.73 0.87 23.37
C ALA A 174 -2.62 1.47 24.79
N ASP A 175 -1.80 2.50 24.96
CA ASP A 175 -1.70 3.25 26.21
C ASP A 175 -3.05 3.86 26.62
N VAL A 176 -3.84 4.34 25.64
CA VAL A 176 -5.19 4.87 25.89
C VAL A 176 -6.25 3.77 25.86
N ALA A 177 -6.19 2.87 24.86
CA ALA A 177 -7.23 1.86 24.64
C ALA A 177 -7.24 0.74 25.70
N ILE A 178 -6.09 0.44 26.31
CA ILE A 178 -5.92 -0.66 27.28
C ILE A 178 -5.38 -0.16 28.62
N ALA A 179 -4.30 0.62 28.63
CA ALA A 179 -3.62 1.01 29.87
C ALA A 179 -4.25 2.22 30.58
N GLY A 180 -5.29 2.84 30.00
CA GLY A 180 -6.06 3.90 30.62
C GLY A 180 -5.36 5.27 30.69
N ALA A 181 -4.34 5.52 29.87
CA ALA A 181 -3.72 6.83 29.75
C ALA A 181 -4.76 7.90 29.38
N GLY A 182 -4.69 9.08 30.00
CA GLY A 182 -5.64 10.18 29.74
C GLY A 182 -6.95 10.10 30.53
N GLY A 183 -6.99 9.37 31.64
CA GLY A 183 -8.16 9.28 32.54
C GLY A 183 -9.04 8.06 32.29
N GLY A 184 -8.54 7.09 31.52
CA GLY A 184 -9.19 5.81 31.29
C GLY A 184 -8.96 4.80 32.42
N VAL A 185 -9.32 3.56 32.15
CA VAL A 185 -9.11 2.43 33.08
C VAL A 185 -8.05 1.51 32.50
N ASP A 186 -7.16 1.03 33.37
CA ASP A 186 -6.27 -0.07 33.01
C ASP A 186 -7.09 -1.37 33.00
N VAL A 187 -7.38 -1.84 31.79
CA VAL A 187 -8.22 -3.00 31.51
C VAL A 187 -7.59 -4.28 32.08
N LEU A 188 -6.28 -4.44 31.93
CA LEU A 188 -5.58 -5.66 32.36
C LEU A 188 -5.41 -5.68 33.87
N ALA A 189 -5.08 -4.53 34.48
CA ALA A 189 -5.04 -4.41 35.92
C ALA A 189 -6.42 -4.64 36.55
N THR A 190 -7.50 -4.23 35.89
CA THR A 190 -8.88 -4.50 36.34
C THR A 190 -9.21 -5.99 36.34
N LEU A 191 -8.79 -6.74 35.31
CA LEU A 191 -8.91 -8.20 35.28
C LEU A 191 -8.10 -8.85 36.42
N GLY A 192 -6.88 -8.36 36.66
CA GLY A 192 -6.06 -8.80 37.79
C GLY A 192 -6.72 -8.55 39.14
N ALA A 193 -7.33 -7.37 39.32
CA ALA A 193 -8.05 -6.99 40.53
C ALA A 193 -9.29 -7.87 40.76
N LEU A 194 -10.04 -8.21 39.70
CA LEU A 194 -11.15 -9.15 39.79
C LEU A 194 -10.68 -10.53 40.23
N ALA A 195 -9.60 -11.05 39.63
CA ALA A 195 -9.05 -12.35 40.03
C ALA A 195 -8.65 -12.34 41.50
N ALA A 196 -7.95 -11.29 41.97
CA ALA A 196 -7.55 -11.15 43.36
C ALA A 196 -8.75 -11.05 44.32
N ALA A 197 -9.79 -10.31 43.96
CA ALA A 197 -11.01 -10.19 44.77
C ALA A 197 -11.76 -11.53 44.91
N LEU A 198 -11.79 -12.32 43.82
CA LEU A 198 -12.38 -13.66 43.83
C LEU A 198 -11.58 -14.63 44.72
N GLU A 199 -10.24 -14.57 44.70
CA GLU A 199 -9.39 -15.40 45.57
C GLU A 199 -9.50 -15.02 47.04
N ALA A 200 -9.62 -13.73 47.33
CA ALA A 200 -9.83 -13.22 48.68
C ALA A 200 -11.22 -13.54 49.24
N ASN A 201 -12.12 -14.13 48.42
CA ASN A 201 -13.51 -14.39 48.75
C ASN A 201 -14.26 -13.11 49.22
N ASP A 202 -13.96 -11.97 48.58
CA ASP A 202 -14.53 -10.66 48.92
C ASP A 202 -15.57 -10.21 47.89
N PRO A 203 -16.88 -10.37 48.15
CA PRO A 203 -17.93 -9.99 47.22
C PRO A 203 -18.08 -8.47 47.03
N GLU A 204 -17.62 -7.64 47.98
CA GLU A 204 -17.67 -6.19 47.84
C GLU A 204 -16.58 -5.70 46.89
N ALA A 205 -15.37 -6.24 47.02
CA ALA A 205 -14.28 -6.00 46.09
C ALA A 205 -14.64 -6.46 44.67
N VAL A 206 -15.29 -7.63 44.53
CA VAL A 206 -15.78 -8.10 43.21
C VAL A 206 -16.78 -7.10 42.61
N ARG A 207 -17.75 -6.61 43.39
CA ARG A 207 -18.71 -5.59 42.94
C ARG A 207 -18.04 -4.30 42.48
N ALA A 208 -16.98 -3.88 43.18
CA ALA A 208 -16.24 -2.68 42.83
C ALA A 208 -15.56 -2.77 41.45
N THR A 209 -15.29 -3.97 40.92
CA THR A 209 -14.70 -4.15 39.59
C THR A 209 -15.69 -4.00 38.43
N LEU A 210 -17.00 -4.08 38.67
CA LEU A 210 -18.02 -4.03 37.60
C LEU A 210 -17.98 -2.71 36.82
N SER A 211 -17.86 -1.57 37.49
CA SER A 211 -17.80 -0.26 36.83
C SER A 211 -16.49 -0.05 36.04
N PRO A 212 -15.30 -0.33 36.60
CA PRO A 212 -14.05 -0.38 35.84
C PRO A 212 -14.09 -1.33 34.62
N LEU A 213 -14.68 -2.52 34.75
CA LEU A 213 -14.82 -3.46 33.62
C LEU A 213 -15.72 -2.90 32.52
N ALA A 214 -16.85 -2.27 32.88
CA ALA A 214 -17.74 -1.64 31.90
C ALA A 214 -17.03 -0.50 31.15
N ARG A 215 -16.34 0.38 31.88
CA ARG A 215 -15.52 1.45 31.28
C ARG A 215 -14.40 0.90 30.40
N GLY A 216 -13.78 -0.22 30.79
CA GLY A 216 -12.77 -0.90 29.99
C GLY A 216 -13.33 -1.40 28.65
N THR A 217 -14.55 -1.94 28.64
CA THR A 217 -15.23 -2.34 27.40
C THR A 217 -15.51 -1.14 26.49
N ASP A 218 -15.98 -0.01 27.05
CA ASP A 218 -16.22 1.21 26.27
C ASP A 218 -14.93 1.81 25.69
N GLN A 219 -13.84 1.77 26.46
CA GLN A 219 -12.51 2.21 26.05
C GLN A 219 -11.98 1.36 24.90
N LEU A 220 -12.16 0.04 24.99
CA LEU A 220 -11.77 -0.90 23.95
C LEU A 220 -12.61 -0.73 22.67
N ALA A 221 -13.92 -0.52 22.82
CA ALA A 221 -14.81 -0.21 21.71
C ALA A 221 -14.39 1.09 20.99
N SER A 222 -13.97 2.11 21.74
CA SER A 222 -13.44 3.35 21.19
C SER A 222 -12.12 3.14 20.44
N GLY A 223 -11.22 2.31 20.98
CA GLY A 223 -9.96 1.92 20.32
C GLY A 223 -10.19 1.17 19.01
N ARG A 224 -11.13 0.22 19.00
CA ARG A 224 -11.56 -0.52 17.79
C ARG A 224 -12.23 0.39 16.77
N GLY A 225 -13.08 1.32 17.23
CA GLY A 225 -13.68 2.34 16.37
C GLY A 225 -12.64 3.23 15.68
N ALA A 226 -11.59 3.63 16.40
CA ALA A 226 -10.47 4.38 15.83
C ALA A 226 -9.70 3.57 14.78
N ALA A 227 -9.46 2.27 15.04
CA ALA A 227 -8.84 1.36 14.07
C ALA A 227 -9.69 1.24 12.78
N GLY A 228 -11.00 1.01 12.93
CA GLY A 228 -11.93 0.90 11.81
C GLY A 228 -12.02 2.20 10.99
N ALA A 229 -12.03 3.36 11.65
CA ALA A 229 -12.00 4.66 10.96
C ALA A 229 -10.69 4.89 10.18
N ALA A 230 -9.55 4.47 10.75
CA ALA A 230 -8.27 4.52 10.06
C ALA A 230 -8.26 3.60 8.84
N MET A 231 -8.71 2.34 8.98
CA MET A 231 -8.85 1.41 7.85
C MET A 231 -9.73 1.97 6.72
N ALA A 232 -10.90 2.51 7.05
CA ALA A 232 -11.79 3.12 6.05
C ALA A 232 -11.12 4.29 5.31
N THR A 233 -10.30 5.08 6.02
CA THR A 233 -9.52 6.17 5.43
C THR A 233 -8.44 5.65 4.49
N LEU A 234 -7.72 4.59 4.87
CA LEU A 234 -6.71 3.94 4.03
C LEU A 234 -7.33 3.32 2.78
N ASP A 235 -8.49 2.67 2.90
CA ASP A 235 -9.21 2.07 1.78
C ASP A 235 -9.72 3.14 0.79
N ALA A 236 -10.25 4.25 1.31
CA ALA A 236 -10.66 5.38 0.50
C ALA A 236 -9.47 5.98 -0.26
N ALA A 237 -8.33 6.18 0.42
CA ALA A 237 -7.12 6.70 -0.21
C ALA A 237 -6.52 5.74 -1.23
N THR A 238 -6.55 4.43 -0.96
CA THR A 238 -6.05 3.41 -1.90
C THR A 238 -6.84 3.42 -3.20
N ARG A 239 -8.18 3.48 -3.13
CA ARG A 239 -9.05 3.61 -4.31
C ARG A 239 -8.80 4.91 -5.09
N ALA A 240 -8.59 6.02 -4.39
CA ALA A 240 -8.24 7.28 -5.04
C ALA A 240 -6.87 7.22 -5.72
N GLY A 241 -5.88 6.59 -5.09
CA GLY A 241 -4.54 6.37 -5.64
C GLY A 241 -4.54 5.42 -6.84
N GLU A 242 -5.39 4.39 -6.83
CA GLU A 242 -5.67 3.51 -7.97
C GLU A 242 -6.20 4.29 -9.17
N ALA A 243 -7.23 5.10 -8.98
CA ALA A 243 -7.78 5.93 -10.04
C ALA A 243 -6.73 6.91 -10.62
N ALA A 244 -5.91 7.53 -9.76
CA ALA A 244 -4.85 8.43 -10.19
C ALA A 244 -3.74 7.71 -10.98
N ARG A 245 -3.36 6.51 -10.53
CA ARG A 245 -2.40 5.64 -11.22
C ARG A 245 -2.91 5.20 -12.58
N ASP A 246 -4.17 4.80 -12.68
CA ASP A 246 -4.77 4.38 -13.95
C ASP A 246 -4.90 5.55 -14.92
N ALA A 247 -5.27 6.75 -14.43
CA ALA A 247 -5.25 7.97 -15.23
C ALA A 247 -3.84 8.27 -15.78
N ALA A 248 -2.78 8.11 -14.99
CA ALA A 248 -1.40 8.27 -15.43
C ALA A 248 -1.00 7.21 -16.47
N ARG A 249 -1.43 5.95 -16.31
CA ARG A 249 -1.21 4.88 -17.31
C ARG A 249 -1.94 5.17 -18.63
N ILE A 250 -3.18 5.66 -18.57
CA ILE A 250 -3.93 6.11 -19.76
C ILE A 250 -3.21 7.27 -20.44
N ALA A 251 -2.67 8.23 -19.68
CA ALA A 251 -1.89 9.34 -20.23
C ALA A 251 -0.62 8.84 -20.93
N ILE A 252 0.08 7.84 -20.37
CA ILE A 252 1.21 7.18 -21.02
C ILE A 252 0.77 6.54 -22.34
N GLY A 253 -0.30 5.76 -22.36
CA GLY A 253 -0.82 5.12 -23.58
C GLY A 253 -1.15 6.14 -24.67
N LYS A 254 -1.88 7.21 -24.33
CA LYS A 254 -2.18 8.31 -25.28
C LYS A 254 -0.95 8.98 -25.90
N LEU A 255 0.18 8.97 -25.21
CA LEU A 255 1.44 9.57 -25.69
C LEU A 255 2.31 8.57 -26.46
N ALA A 256 2.30 7.30 -26.03
CA ALA A 256 3.21 6.26 -26.48
C ALA A 256 2.61 5.39 -27.58
N ASP A 257 1.31 5.17 -27.61
CA ASP A 257 0.66 4.22 -28.51
C ASP A 257 0.58 4.79 -29.93
N ALA A 258 0.80 3.92 -30.92
CA ALA A 258 0.64 4.25 -32.32
C ALA A 258 -0.83 4.06 -32.73
N ASP A 259 -1.37 5.00 -33.51
CA ASP A 259 -2.63 4.78 -34.20
C ASP A 259 -2.39 3.71 -35.29
N PRO A 260 -3.08 2.55 -35.25
CA PRO A 260 -2.83 1.47 -36.19
C PRO A 260 -3.11 1.86 -37.64
N ILE A 261 -4.05 2.77 -37.89
CA ILE A 261 -4.39 3.26 -39.24
C ILE A 261 -3.27 4.18 -39.74
N ALA A 262 -2.80 5.10 -38.90
CA ALA A 262 -1.69 5.98 -39.25
C ALA A 262 -0.40 5.18 -39.44
N ALA A 263 -0.10 4.22 -38.55
CA ALA A 263 1.09 3.37 -38.63
C ALA A 263 1.09 2.49 -39.89
N ALA A 264 -0.04 1.89 -40.25
CA ALA A 264 -0.17 1.13 -41.50
C ALA A 264 0.03 2.02 -42.73
N SER A 265 -0.51 3.25 -42.69
CA SER A 265 -0.36 4.22 -43.78
C SER A 265 1.08 4.70 -43.92
N GLU A 266 1.77 5.01 -42.82
CA GLU A 266 3.19 5.38 -42.83
C GLU A 266 4.08 4.23 -43.31
N LEU A 267 3.80 2.99 -42.91
CA LEU A 267 4.52 1.82 -43.40
C LEU A 267 4.40 1.69 -44.93
N ALA A 268 3.19 1.81 -45.46
CA ALA A 268 2.96 1.76 -46.90
C ALA A 268 3.66 2.91 -47.66
N LEU A 269 3.65 4.12 -47.09
CA LEU A 269 4.37 5.27 -47.65
C LEU A 269 5.89 5.08 -47.62
N ALA A 270 6.43 4.55 -46.52
CA ALA A 270 7.86 4.30 -46.36
C ALA A 270 8.37 3.23 -47.32
N GLN A 271 7.60 2.16 -47.55
CA GLN A 271 7.89 1.14 -48.57
C GLN A 271 7.98 1.76 -49.96
N ARG A 272 6.96 2.52 -50.37
CA ARG A 272 6.92 3.20 -51.66
C ARG A 272 8.07 4.21 -51.84
N ALA A 273 8.40 4.94 -50.78
CA ALA A 273 9.49 5.92 -50.82
C ALA A 273 10.86 5.25 -51.01
N LEU A 274 11.10 4.09 -50.36
CA LEU A 274 12.31 3.31 -50.56
C LEU A 274 12.41 2.78 -52.00
N ASP A 275 11.33 2.20 -52.53
CA ASP A 275 11.30 1.69 -53.91
C ASP A 275 11.53 2.80 -54.94
N ALA A 276 10.91 3.96 -54.73
CA ALA A 276 11.10 5.14 -55.57
C ALA A 276 12.55 5.66 -55.49
N ALA A 277 13.15 5.72 -54.31
CA ALA A 277 14.54 6.15 -54.12
C ALA A 277 15.53 5.19 -54.81
N LEU A 278 15.33 3.88 -54.70
CA LEU A 278 16.15 2.87 -55.38
C LEU A 278 16.01 2.98 -56.91
N THR A 279 14.78 3.18 -57.41
CA THR A 279 14.51 3.34 -58.85
C THR A 279 15.10 4.63 -59.41
N ALA A 280 14.96 5.74 -58.69
CA ALA A 280 15.53 7.04 -59.08
C ALA A 280 17.06 6.99 -59.11
N THR A 281 17.67 6.33 -58.12
CA THR A 281 19.11 6.08 -58.06
C THR A 281 19.57 5.24 -59.26
N ALA A 282 18.88 4.15 -59.58
CA ALA A 282 19.18 3.30 -60.73
C ALA A 282 19.11 4.07 -62.06
N LYS A 283 18.08 4.90 -62.27
CA LYS A 283 17.95 5.75 -63.47
C LYS A 283 19.00 6.87 -63.53
N GLY A 284 19.35 7.46 -62.38
CA GLY A 284 20.39 8.48 -62.29
C GLY A 284 21.76 7.96 -62.75
N PHE A 285 22.13 6.75 -62.34
CA PHE A 285 23.39 6.13 -62.79
C PHE A 285 23.40 5.82 -64.30
N GLN A 286 22.27 5.38 -64.87
CA GLN A 286 22.17 5.13 -66.31
C GLN A 286 22.40 6.38 -67.17
N LEU A 287 21.89 7.54 -66.73
CA LEU A 287 22.10 8.81 -67.44
C LEU A 287 23.57 9.26 -67.40
N THR A 288 24.23 9.15 -66.25
CA THR A 288 25.65 9.55 -66.11
C THR A 288 26.62 8.70 -66.92
N LEU A 289 26.31 7.40 -67.11
CA LEU A 289 27.12 6.50 -67.93
C LEU A 289 26.93 6.76 -69.43
N LEU A 290 25.71 7.08 -69.87
CA LEU A 290 25.40 7.40 -71.26
C LEU A 290 26.02 8.73 -71.71
N ASP A 291 26.10 9.73 -70.83
CA ASP A 291 26.72 11.03 -71.12
C ASP A 291 28.27 10.96 -71.17
N ARG A 292 28.87 9.91 -70.59
CA ARG A 292 30.32 9.69 -70.61
C ARG A 292 30.80 8.84 -71.79
N LEU A 293 29.87 8.20 -72.49
CA LEU A 293 30.12 7.36 -73.68
C LEU A 293 29.88 8.11 -75.00
N ARG A 294 29.58 9.41 -74.95
CA ARG A 294 29.57 10.34 -76.08
C ARG A 294 30.74 11.32 -75.98
#